data_AF-A0A093J904-F1
#
_entry.id   AF-A0A093J904-F1
#
_cell.length_a   1.000
_cell.length_b   1.000
_cell.length_c   1.000
_cell.angle_alpha   90.00
_cell.angle_beta   90.00
_cell.angle_gamma   90.00
#
_symmetry.space_group_name_H-M   'P 1'
#
loop_
_entity.id
_entity.type
_entity.pdbx_description
1 polymer ?
#
loop_
_entity_poly.entity_id
_entity_poly.type
_entity_poly.pdbx_seq_one_letter_code
_entity_poly.pdbx_strand_id
1 'polypeptide(L)'
;AEGGNAAEIARKRPRIHQAFQDDEQKVLKKYEKIESTARKILSASYEKTSFLFWMDEVPDQLRYIRDRFDALQAKSTFSPIRIGLFGSTGAGKSTLLNTLLDRKFFLPVSGTRTCTSCQVQISTCRIKHYEANIFLLSEEEWKDELSNLFVLLDPENRGSESDDDVEHAIQKLQALYGEGAERRSYEELLRTKPVITIPSSRCITLRKAEVSVPFQ
;
A
#
# COMPACT_ATOMS: atom_id res chain seq x y z
N ALA A 1 26.16 61.90 5.51
CA ALA A 1 26.95 60.68 5.73
C ALA A 1 26.22 59.89 6.80
N GLU A 2 25.66 58.70 6.63
CA GLU A 2 25.59 57.66 5.60
C GLU A 2 24.21 56.99 5.86
N GLY A 3 23.40 56.56 4.90
CA GLY A 3 23.75 55.58 3.88
C GLY A 3 23.67 54.16 4.49
N GLY A 4 22.47 53.59 4.63
CA GLY A 4 22.28 52.26 5.22
C GLY A 4 20.97 51.60 4.80
N ASN A 5 20.88 51.28 3.51
CA ASN A 5 19.78 50.60 2.85
C ASN A 5 19.64 49.17 3.41
N ALA A 6 18.66 48.91 4.28
CA ALA A 6 18.29 47.57 4.71
C ALA A 6 17.55 46.87 3.56
N ALA A 7 18.32 46.40 2.58
CA ALA A 7 17.82 45.55 1.51
C ALA A 7 17.28 44.27 2.14
N GLU A 8 15.95 44.20 2.22
CA GLU A 8 15.17 43.03 2.57
C GLU A 8 15.48 41.94 1.53
N ILE A 9 16.42 41.05 1.87
CA ILE A 9 16.75 39.89 1.04
C ILE A 9 15.55 38.95 1.09
N ALA A 10 14.63 39.16 0.15
CA ALA A 10 13.57 38.22 -0.17
C ALA A 10 14.22 36.86 -0.47
N ARG A 11 14.23 35.97 0.54
CA ARG A 11 14.61 34.57 0.38
C ARG A 11 13.65 33.97 -0.64
N LYS A 12 14.11 33.88 -1.89
CA LYS A 12 13.43 33.16 -2.97
C LYS A 12 13.11 31.77 -2.44
N ARG A 13 11.82 31.50 -2.20
CA ARG A 13 11.33 30.14 -1.95
C ARG A 13 11.89 29.26 -3.07
N PRO A 14 12.56 28.14 -2.77
CA PRO A 14 13.03 27.25 -3.82
C PRO A 14 11.82 26.83 -4.63
N ARG A 15 11.86 27.10 -5.94
CA ARG A 15 10.85 26.63 -6.88
C ARG A 15 10.81 25.12 -6.73
N ILE A 16 9.64 24.61 -6.36
CA ILE A 16 9.36 23.17 -6.31
C ILE A 16 9.80 22.63 -7.67
N HIS A 17 10.88 21.86 -7.68
CA HIS A 17 11.35 21.21 -8.89
C HIS A 17 10.23 20.28 -9.34
N GLN A 18 9.62 20.62 -10.48
CA GLN A 18 8.58 19.83 -11.11
C GLN A 18 9.10 18.39 -11.21
N ALA A 19 8.42 17.46 -10.53
CA ALA A 19 8.83 16.07 -10.54
C ALA A 19 8.83 15.56 -11.99
N PHE A 20 9.95 14.95 -12.38
CA PHE A 20 10.33 14.50 -13.72
C PHE A 20 10.75 15.63 -14.67
N GLN A 21 12.02 15.64 -15.06
CA GLN A 21 12.47 16.47 -16.18
C GLN A 21 11.66 16.07 -17.44
N ASP A 22 11.33 17.03 -18.31
CA ASP A 22 10.54 16.79 -19.53
C ASP A 22 11.06 15.61 -20.36
N ASP A 23 12.37 15.35 -20.31
CA ASP A 23 13.02 14.27 -21.03
C ASP A 23 12.71 12.89 -20.43
N GLU A 24 12.59 12.76 -19.11
CA GLU A 24 12.18 11.51 -18.45
C GLU A 24 10.72 11.18 -18.77
N GLN A 25 9.84 12.18 -18.82
CA GLN A 25 8.45 11.99 -19.23
C GLN A 25 8.34 11.56 -20.69
N LYS A 26 9.16 12.12 -21.59
CA LYS A 26 9.23 11.69 -22.99
C LYS A 26 9.69 10.23 -23.10
N VAL A 27 10.67 9.84 -22.30
CA VAL A 27 11.19 8.46 -22.25
C VAL A 27 10.10 7.50 -21.76
N LEU A 28 9.38 7.83 -20.69
CA LEU A 28 8.25 7.03 -20.20
C LEU A 28 7.16 6.85 -21.27
N LYS A 29 6.73 7.95 -21.91
CA LYS A 29 5.74 7.91 -23.00
C LYS A 29 6.21 7.04 -24.18
N LYS A 30 7.51 7.04 -24.47
CA LYS A 30 8.10 6.18 -25.51
C LYS A 30 7.99 4.69 -25.12
N TYR A 31 8.31 4.34 -23.87
CA TYR A 31 8.17 2.96 -23.38
C TYR A 31 6.71 2.50 -23.39
N GLU A 32 5.78 3.33 -22.94
CA GLU A 32 4.33 3.05 -23.01
C GLU A 32 3.87 2.81 -24.46
N LYS A 33 4.36 3.61 -25.41
CA LYS A 33 4.00 3.44 -26.84
C LYS A 33 4.54 2.14 -27.43
N ILE A 34 5.80 1.80 -27.15
CA ILE A 34 6.41 0.55 -27.60
C ILE A 34 5.64 -0.65 -27.06
N GLU A 35 5.28 -0.60 -25.77
CA GLU A 35 4.54 -1.66 -25.09
C GLU A 35 3.11 -1.80 -25.61
N SER A 36 2.39 -0.70 -25.80
CA SER A 36 1.05 -0.71 -26.44
C SER A 36 1.10 -1.31 -27.84
N THR A 37 2.15 -1.01 -28.61
CA THR A 37 2.34 -1.55 -29.95
C THR A 37 2.63 -3.05 -29.91
N ALA A 38 3.56 -3.48 -29.04
CA ALA A 38 3.87 -4.88 -28.84
C ALA A 38 2.64 -5.69 -28.42
N ARG A 39 1.79 -5.14 -27.54
CA ARG A 39 0.52 -5.76 -27.14
C ARG A 39 -0.46 -5.91 -28.31
N LYS A 40 -0.63 -4.86 -29.12
CA LYS A 40 -1.50 -4.93 -30.30
C LYS A 40 -1.02 -6.00 -31.29
N ILE A 41 0.29 -6.12 -31.48
CA ILE A 41 0.87 -7.15 -32.33
C ILE A 41 0.64 -8.53 -31.72
N LEU A 42 0.87 -8.70 -30.41
CA LEU A 42 0.66 -9.96 -29.70
C LEU A 42 -0.80 -10.40 -29.75
N SER A 43 -1.75 -9.50 -29.50
CA SER A 43 -3.18 -9.79 -29.54
C SER A 43 -3.64 -10.12 -30.96
N ALA A 44 -3.22 -9.34 -31.95
CA ALA A 44 -3.54 -9.62 -33.36
C ALA A 44 -2.93 -10.95 -33.83
N SER A 45 -1.73 -11.29 -33.35
CA SER A 45 -1.10 -12.58 -33.65
C SER A 45 -1.88 -13.73 -33.01
N TYR A 46 -2.28 -13.57 -31.74
CA TYR A 46 -3.09 -14.55 -31.00
C TYR A 46 -4.45 -14.82 -31.66
N GLU A 47 -5.18 -13.75 -32.01
CA GLU A 47 -6.45 -13.83 -32.73
C GLU A 47 -6.27 -14.55 -34.08
N LYS A 48 -5.20 -14.23 -34.82
CA LYS A 48 -4.89 -14.89 -36.07
C LYS A 48 -4.49 -16.34 -35.89
N THR A 49 -3.84 -16.71 -34.80
CA THR A 49 -3.49 -18.12 -34.51
C THR A 49 -4.59 -18.85 -33.75
N SER A 50 -5.70 -18.18 -33.43
CA SER A 50 -6.76 -18.75 -32.61
C SER A 50 -7.36 -20.00 -33.25
N PHE A 51 -7.45 -20.06 -34.58
CA PHE A 51 -7.92 -21.23 -35.33
C PHE A 51 -7.06 -22.49 -35.10
N LEU A 52 -5.76 -22.33 -34.80
CA LEU A 52 -4.85 -23.46 -34.52
C LEU A 52 -5.20 -24.15 -33.19
N PHE A 53 -5.93 -23.46 -32.31
CA PHE A 53 -6.36 -24.00 -31.01
C PHE A 53 -7.62 -24.87 -31.10
N TRP A 54 -8.33 -24.87 -32.24
CA TRP A 54 -9.55 -25.66 -32.47
C TRP A 54 -9.26 -26.97 -33.22
N MET A 55 -8.00 -27.27 -33.51
CA MET A 55 -7.63 -28.55 -34.14
C MET A 55 -7.53 -29.64 -33.07
N ASP A 56 -8.23 -30.76 -33.27
CA ASP A 56 -8.23 -31.90 -32.33
C ASP A 56 -6.82 -32.53 -32.16
N GLU A 57 -6.00 -32.50 -33.21
CA GLU A 57 -4.61 -32.96 -33.19
C GLU A 57 -3.64 -31.84 -33.52
N VAL A 58 -3.15 -31.17 -32.48
CA VAL A 58 -2.11 -30.14 -32.60
C VAL A 58 -0.73 -30.81 -32.48
N PRO A 59 0.15 -30.71 -33.49
CA PRO A 59 1.56 -31.09 -33.40
C PRO A 59 2.26 -30.48 -32.19
N ASP A 60 3.21 -31.19 -31.58
CA ASP A 60 3.87 -30.75 -30.34
C ASP A 60 4.52 -29.36 -30.46
N GLN A 61 5.05 -29.00 -31.62
CA GLN A 61 5.61 -27.67 -31.86
C GLN A 61 4.56 -26.55 -31.81
N LEU A 62 3.34 -26.82 -32.28
CA LEU A 62 2.25 -25.86 -32.23
C LEU A 62 1.66 -25.73 -30.81
N ARG A 63 1.68 -26.81 -30.01
CA ARG A 63 1.38 -26.75 -28.57
C ARG A 63 2.38 -25.87 -27.83
N TYR A 64 3.67 -26.06 -28.10
CA TYR A 64 4.73 -25.22 -27.53
C TYR A 64 4.49 -23.73 -27.85
N ILE A 65 4.16 -23.42 -29.10
CA ILE A 65 3.88 -22.04 -29.53
C ILE A 65 2.65 -21.49 -28.81
N ARG A 66 1.55 -22.26 -28.72
CA ARG A 66 0.35 -21.90 -27.94
C ARG A 66 0.70 -21.53 -26.51
N ASP A 67 1.35 -22.43 -25.80
CA ASP A 67 1.62 -22.27 -24.38
C ASP A 67 2.55 -21.06 -24.14
N ARG A 68 3.44 -20.74 -25.10
CA ARG A 68 4.25 -19.52 -25.08
C ARG A 68 3.43 -18.26 -25.33
N PHE A 69 2.46 -18.28 -26.24
CA PHE A 69 1.54 -17.18 -26.45
C PHE A 69 0.67 -16.94 -25.21
N ASP A 70 0.09 -17.98 -24.63
CA ASP A 70 -0.71 -17.90 -23.41
C ASP A 70 0.13 -17.36 -22.25
N ALA A 71 1.37 -17.84 -22.08
CA ALA A 71 2.29 -17.33 -21.07
C ALA A 71 2.68 -15.85 -21.30
N LEU A 72 2.80 -15.41 -22.55
CA LEU A 72 3.08 -14.01 -22.88
C LEU A 72 1.86 -13.11 -22.70
N GLN A 73 0.66 -13.62 -22.95
CA GLN A 73 -0.60 -12.89 -22.76
C GLN A 73 -0.97 -12.79 -21.28
N ALA A 74 -0.75 -13.87 -20.51
CA ALA A 74 -0.97 -13.91 -19.06
C ALA A 74 0.04 -13.04 -18.30
N LYS A 75 1.25 -12.83 -18.84
CA LYS A 75 2.20 -11.87 -18.27
C LYS A 75 1.66 -10.44 -18.45
N SER A 76 1.21 -9.84 -17.36
CA SER A 76 0.96 -8.40 -17.31
C SER A 76 2.30 -7.68 -17.54
N THR A 77 2.43 -7.01 -18.69
CA THR A 77 3.64 -6.32 -19.21
C THR A 77 4.26 -5.26 -18.31
N PHE A 78 3.58 -4.88 -17.23
CA PHE A 78 4.21 -4.29 -16.07
C PHE A 78 3.74 -5.10 -14.88
N SER A 79 4.57 -6.02 -14.38
CA SER A 79 4.46 -6.33 -12.96
C SER A 79 4.61 -4.97 -12.27
N PRO A 80 3.63 -4.53 -11.47
CA PRO A 80 3.73 -3.24 -10.80
C PRO A 80 5.06 -3.23 -10.03
N ILE A 81 5.86 -2.19 -10.26
CA ILE A 81 7.11 -2.02 -9.51
C ILE A 81 6.70 -1.83 -8.07
N ARG A 82 7.00 -2.82 -7.23
CA ARG A 82 6.71 -2.78 -5.80
C ARG A 82 7.89 -2.16 -5.11
N ILE A 83 7.67 -0.96 -4.57
CA ILE A 83 8.65 -0.25 -3.75
C ILE A 83 8.23 -0.45 -2.29
N GLY A 84 9.09 -1.13 -1.52
CA GLY A 84 8.90 -1.28 -0.08
C GLY A 84 9.62 -0.16 0.67
N LEU A 85 8.92 0.55 1.55
CA LEU A 85 9.50 1.57 2.41
C LEU A 85 9.52 1.08 3.86
N PHE A 86 10.72 0.83 4.37
CA PHE A 86 10.95 0.30 5.72
C PHE A 86 11.72 1.32 6.57
N GLY A 87 11.56 1.22 7.89
CA GLY A 87 12.26 2.06 8.86
C GLY A 87 11.48 2.20 10.15
N SER A 88 12.14 2.71 11.20
CA SER A 88 11.55 2.91 12.51
C SER A 88 10.38 3.89 12.49
N THR A 89 9.53 3.84 13.51
CA THR A 89 8.47 4.83 13.67
C THR A 89 9.06 6.23 13.84
N GLY A 90 8.42 7.24 13.26
CA GLY A 90 8.95 8.61 13.27
C GLY A 90 10.01 8.94 12.20
N ALA A 91 10.53 7.95 11.46
CA ALA A 91 11.52 8.18 10.38
C ALA A 91 10.98 8.97 9.17
N GLY A 92 9.71 9.38 9.18
CA GLY A 92 9.11 10.20 8.11
C GLY A 92 8.62 9.41 6.89
N LYS A 93 8.40 8.09 7.02
CA LYS A 93 7.93 7.23 5.90
C LYS A 93 6.65 7.75 5.23
N SER A 94 5.62 8.06 6.02
CA SER A 94 4.36 8.62 5.52
C SER A 94 4.55 10.00 4.88
N THR A 95 5.45 10.82 5.45
CA THR A 95 5.80 12.14 4.90
C THR A 95 6.49 12.02 3.54
N LEU A 96 7.42 11.07 3.40
CA LEU A 96 8.10 10.79 2.14
C LEU A 96 7.11 10.32 1.06
N LEU A 97 6.20 9.39 1.41
CA LEU A 97 5.17 8.92 0.47
C LEU A 97 4.24 10.06 0.03
N ASN A 98 3.78 10.90 0.95
CA ASN A 98 2.97 12.07 0.63
C ASN A 98 3.70 13.05 -0.30
N THR A 99 5.01 13.21 -0.11
CA THR A 99 5.86 14.06 -0.95
C THR A 99 6.05 13.46 -2.34
N LEU A 100 6.30 12.16 -2.43
CA LEU A 100 6.45 11.44 -3.69
C LEU A 100 5.17 11.46 -4.53
N LEU A 101 4.01 11.38 -3.88
CA LEU A 101 2.69 11.47 -4.53
C LEU A 101 2.24 12.90 -4.82
N ASP A 102 3.00 13.91 -4.38
CA ASP A 102 2.63 15.34 -4.44
C ASP A 102 1.21 15.61 -3.89
N ARG A 103 0.88 14.95 -2.78
CA ARG A 103 -0.42 15.08 -2.10
C ARG A 103 -0.20 15.30 -0.61
N LYS A 104 -0.65 16.46 -0.11
CA LYS A 104 -0.61 16.78 1.32
C LYS A 104 -1.63 15.93 2.08
N PHE A 105 -1.18 15.30 3.16
CA PHE A 105 -2.01 14.49 4.07
C PHE A 105 -2.76 13.33 3.40
N PHE A 106 -2.20 12.74 2.34
CA PHE A 106 -2.77 11.52 1.76
C PHE A 106 -2.72 10.36 2.77
N LEU A 107 -1.56 10.15 3.38
CA LEU A 107 -1.41 9.39 4.61
C LEU A 107 -1.37 10.32 5.82
N PRO A 108 -1.91 9.91 6.98
CA PRO A 108 -1.76 10.66 8.22
C PRO A 108 -0.28 10.78 8.59
N VAL A 109 0.11 11.97 9.04
CA VAL A 109 1.46 12.27 9.51
C VAL A 109 1.32 12.92 10.87
N SER A 110 2.00 12.37 11.87
CA SER A 110 2.13 12.98 13.19
C SER A 110 3.61 13.13 13.53
N GLY A 111 3.97 14.29 14.08
CA GLY A 111 5.34 14.55 14.56
C GLY A 111 5.58 14.09 16.00
N THR A 112 4.52 13.69 16.71
CA THR A 112 4.56 13.42 18.16
C THR A 112 4.13 12.01 18.54
N ARG A 113 3.38 11.30 17.68
CA ARG A 113 2.86 9.96 17.97
C ARG A 113 2.98 9.05 16.75
N THR A 114 3.00 7.75 17.01
CA THR A 114 2.88 6.71 15.98
C THR A 114 1.53 6.88 15.27
N CYS A 115 1.53 6.93 13.94
CA CYS A 115 0.32 7.19 13.14
C CYS A 115 -0.03 6.06 12.16
N THR A 116 0.82 5.03 12.09
CA THR A 116 0.66 3.88 11.19
C THR A 116 1.02 2.61 11.94
N SER A 117 0.01 1.77 12.21
CA SER A 117 0.16 0.48 12.91
C SER A 117 -0.13 -0.72 11.99
N CYS A 118 -0.40 -0.47 10.70
CA CYS A 118 -0.72 -1.48 9.72
C CYS A 118 0.11 -1.30 8.44
N GLN A 119 0.23 -2.38 7.66
CA GLN A 119 0.82 -2.29 6.33
C GLN A 119 -0.10 -1.50 5.41
N VAL A 120 0.44 -0.46 4.77
CA VAL A 120 -0.29 0.36 3.81
C VAL A 120 0.27 0.09 2.42
N GLN A 121 -0.58 -0.39 1.52
CA GLN A 121 -0.26 -0.53 0.10
C GLN A 121 -1.00 0.53 -0.71
N ILE A 122 -0.24 1.31 -1.47
CA ILE A 122 -0.78 2.31 -2.38
C ILE A 122 -0.60 1.78 -3.79
N SER A 123 -1.67 1.78 -4.58
CA SER A 123 -1.63 1.40 -5.98
C SER A 123 -2.33 2.46 -6.82
N THR A 124 -1.83 2.67 -8.03
CA THR A 124 -2.50 3.54 -9.00
C THR A 124 -3.57 2.75 -9.71
N CYS A 125 -4.76 3.33 -9.84
CA CYS A 125 -5.87 2.73 -10.57
C CYS A 125 -6.38 3.73 -11.62
N ARG A 126 -6.96 3.22 -12.71
CA ARG A 126 -7.60 4.05 -13.75
C ARG A 126 -8.98 4.57 -13.33
N ILE A 127 -9.40 4.26 -12.12
CA ILE A 127 -10.69 4.62 -11.56
C ILE A 127 -10.64 6.06 -11.02
N LYS A 128 -11.70 6.84 -11.25
CA LYS A 128 -11.81 8.27 -10.87
C LYS A 128 -12.15 8.52 -9.39
N HIS A 129 -12.03 7.50 -8.54
CA HIS A 129 -12.33 7.62 -7.11
C HIS A 129 -11.24 6.95 -6.29
N TYR A 130 -11.03 7.46 -5.09
CA TYR A 130 -10.20 6.81 -4.10
C TYR A 130 -10.97 5.62 -3.52
N GLU A 131 -10.34 4.46 -3.59
CA GLU A 131 -10.81 3.24 -2.92
C GLU A 131 -9.77 2.84 -1.88
N ALA A 132 -10.22 2.65 -0.64
CA ALA A 132 -9.40 2.10 0.44
C ALA A 132 -10.02 0.77 0.87
N ASN A 133 -9.25 -0.30 0.70
CA ASN A 133 -9.63 -1.64 1.13
C ASN A 133 -8.87 -1.98 2.42
N ILE A 134 -9.62 -2.13 3.51
CA ILE A 134 -9.11 -2.51 4.82
C ILE A 134 -9.33 -4.01 4.98
N PHE A 135 -8.25 -4.76 5.03
CA PHE A 135 -8.27 -6.19 5.29
C PHE A 135 -8.07 -6.42 6.79
N LEU A 136 -9.03 -7.13 7.40
CA LEU A 136 -8.98 -7.53 8.79
C LEU A 136 -8.28 -8.88 8.92
N LEU A 137 -7.58 -9.08 10.04
CA LEU A 137 -6.88 -10.33 10.33
C LEU A 137 -7.84 -11.53 10.32
N SER A 138 -7.33 -12.66 9.84
CA SER A 138 -8.01 -13.95 9.94
C SER A 138 -8.13 -14.43 11.40
N GLU A 139 -8.85 -15.52 11.68
CA GLU A 139 -8.93 -16.04 13.06
C GLU A 139 -7.58 -16.59 13.48
N GLU A 140 -6.87 -17.22 12.55
CA GLU A 140 -5.55 -17.78 12.72
C GLU A 140 -4.54 -16.64 12.96
N GLU A 141 -4.53 -15.63 12.09
CA GLU A 141 -3.67 -14.45 12.25
C GLU A 141 -3.96 -13.70 13.55
N TRP A 142 -5.23 -13.63 13.96
CA TRP A 142 -5.61 -13.02 15.23
C TRP A 142 -5.16 -13.85 16.44
N LYS A 143 -5.23 -15.19 16.38
CA LYS A 143 -4.71 -16.06 17.44
C LYS A 143 -3.20 -15.87 17.61
N ASP A 144 -2.47 -15.78 16.50
CA ASP A 144 -1.03 -15.55 16.51
C ASP A 144 -0.70 -14.16 17.06
N GLU A 145 -1.40 -13.10 16.63
CA GLU A 145 -1.26 -11.76 17.19
C GLU A 145 -1.58 -11.74 18.68
N LEU A 146 -2.66 -12.38 19.11
CA LEU A 146 -3.07 -12.46 20.52
C LEU A 146 -1.99 -13.15 21.35
N SER A 147 -1.40 -14.24 20.86
CA SER A 147 -0.26 -14.91 21.50
C SER A 147 0.92 -13.94 21.70
N ASN A 148 1.26 -13.17 20.66
CA ASN A 148 2.32 -12.16 20.75
C ASN A 148 2.00 -11.05 21.76
N LEU A 149 0.74 -10.61 21.84
CA LEU A 149 0.31 -9.62 22.83
C LEU A 149 0.49 -10.14 24.26
N PHE A 150 0.23 -11.42 24.54
CA PHE A 150 0.47 -12.00 25.87
C PHE A 150 1.95 -12.11 26.20
N VAL A 151 2.80 -12.44 25.22
CA VAL A 151 4.27 -12.40 25.38
C VAL A 151 4.74 -10.99 25.75
N LEU A 152 4.14 -9.95 25.14
CA LEU A 152 4.42 -8.55 25.48
C LEU A 152 3.86 -8.10 26.84
N LEU A 153 2.90 -8.81 27.43
CA LEU A 153 2.36 -8.49 28.76
C LEU A 153 3.13 -9.20 29.87
N ASP A 154 3.83 -10.29 29.54
CA ASP A 154 4.60 -11.07 30.48
C ASP A 154 5.98 -10.42 30.71
N PRO A 155 6.25 -9.85 31.91
CA PRO A 155 7.50 -9.15 32.20
C PRO A 155 8.75 -10.04 32.07
N GLU A 156 8.63 -11.37 32.18
CA GLU A 156 9.77 -12.28 32.01
C GLU A 156 10.10 -12.54 30.53
N ASN A 157 9.08 -12.55 29.66
CA ASN A 157 9.21 -12.91 28.24
C ASN A 157 9.29 -11.70 27.29
N ARG A 158 9.03 -10.49 27.81
CA ARG A 158 8.98 -9.25 27.03
C ARG A 158 10.33 -8.69 26.56
N GLY A 159 11.45 -9.18 27.08
CA GLY A 159 12.79 -8.82 26.59
C GLY A 159 13.10 -7.32 26.69
N SER A 160 13.49 -6.70 25.57
CA SER A 160 13.90 -5.27 25.48
C SER A 160 12.81 -4.32 25.00
N GLU A 161 11.55 -4.76 24.96
CA GLU A 161 10.44 -3.96 24.43
C GLU A 161 10.13 -2.76 25.34
N SER A 162 9.67 -1.65 24.77
CA SER A 162 9.49 -0.39 25.50
C SER A 162 8.17 -0.35 26.27
N ASP A 163 8.06 0.43 27.36
CA ASP A 163 6.79 0.56 28.10
C ASP A 163 5.63 1.01 27.18
N ASP A 164 5.93 1.82 26.16
CA ASP A 164 4.98 2.23 25.13
C ASP A 164 4.37 1.01 24.42
N ASP A 165 5.16 -0.02 24.13
CA ASP A 165 4.67 -1.23 23.46
C ASP A 165 3.72 -2.04 24.37
N VAL A 166 3.83 -1.94 25.71
CA VAL A 166 2.92 -2.60 26.67
C VAL A 166 1.58 -1.90 26.56
N GLU A 167 1.63 -0.57 26.61
CA GLU A 167 0.45 0.26 26.59
C GLU A 167 -0.32 0.05 25.29
N HIS A 168 0.37 -0.04 24.15
CA HIS A 168 -0.26 -0.37 22.87
C HIS A 168 -0.89 -1.77 22.86
N ALA A 169 -0.26 -2.77 23.50
CA ALA A 169 -0.83 -4.10 23.61
C ALA A 169 -2.11 -4.12 24.48
N ILE A 170 -2.10 -3.43 25.61
CA ILE A 170 -3.27 -3.27 26.49
C ILE A 170 -4.41 -2.57 25.73
N GLN A 171 -4.11 -1.48 25.01
CA GLN A 171 -5.10 -0.74 24.23
C GLN A 171 -5.74 -1.62 23.14
N LYS A 172 -4.96 -2.46 22.46
CA LYS A 172 -5.49 -3.43 21.47
C LYS A 172 -6.48 -4.41 22.11
N LEU A 173 -6.13 -4.98 23.26
CA LEU A 173 -7.01 -5.94 23.97
C LEU A 173 -8.30 -5.27 24.45
N GLN A 174 -8.18 -4.08 25.02
CA GLN A 174 -9.33 -3.33 25.53
C GLN A 174 -10.27 -2.88 24.41
N ALA A 175 -9.74 -2.50 23.24
CA ALA A 175 -10.55 -2.13 22.09
C ALA A 175 -11.42 -3.29 21.56
N LEU A 176 -10.96 -4.53 21.71
CA LEU A 176 -11.67 -5.72 21.19
C LEU A 176 -12.55 -6.40 22.23
N TYR A 177 -12.09 -6.52 23.48
CA TYR A 177 -12.78 -7.28 24.52
C TYR A 177 -13.31 -6.44 25.68
N GLY A 178 -13.05 -5.12 25.67
CA GLY A 178 -13.47 -4.18 26.72
C GLY A 178 -12.44 -4.00 27.83
N GLU A 179 -12.74 -3.09 28.77
CA GLU A 179 -11.86 -2.80 29.90
C GLU A 179 -11.58 -4.05 30.76
N GLY A 180 -10.32 -4.20 31.21
CA GLY A 180 -9.88 -5.33 32.02
C GLY A 180 -9.54 -6.60 31.22
N ALA A 181 -9.56 -6.54 29.89
CA ALA A 181 -9.15 -7.65 29.03
C ALA A 181 -7.70 -8.08 29.25
N GLU A 182 -6.82 -7.18 29.70
CA GLU A 182 -5.40 -7.46 29.97
C GLU A 182 -5.19 -8.44 31.13
N ARG A 183 -6.20 -8.65 31.98
CA ARG A 183 -6.11 -9.54 33.17
C ARG A 183 -6.70 -10.92 32.91
N ARG A 184 -7.29 -11.15 31.74
CA ARG A 184 -7.93 -12.42 31.39
C ARG A 184 -6.93 -13.37 30.74
N SER A 185 -7.21 -14.66 30.78
CA SER A 185 -6.34 -15.65 30.13
C SER A 185 -6.55 -15.67 28.61
N TYR A 186 -5.53 -16.14 27.88
CA TYR A 186 -5.59 -16.34 26.43
C TYR A 186 -6.82 -17.17 26.01
N GLU A 187 -7.09 -18.27 26.72
CA GLU A 187 -8.22 -19.16 26.44
C GLU A 187 -9.58 -18.50 26.69
N GLU A 188 -9.68 -17.62 27.69
CA GLU A 188 -10.89 -16.89 28.00
C GLU A 188 -11.21 -15.84 26.93
N LEU A 189 -10.19 -15.12 26.46
CA LEU A 189 -10.34 -14.13 25.38
C LEU A 189 -10.74 -14.79 24.06
N LEU A 190 -10.18 -15.97 23.73
CA LEU A 190 -10.57 -16.70 22.52
C LEU A 190 -12.04 -17.17 22.52
N ARG A 191 -12.60 -17.45 23.71
CA ARG A 191 -14.02 -17.84 23.85
C ARG A 191 -14.95 -16.64 23.92
N THR A 192 -14.42 -15.47 24.26
CA THR A 192 -15.18 -14.24 24.41
C THR A 192 -15.47 -13.64 23.03
N LYS A 193 -16.72 -13.26 22.78
CA LYS A 193 -17.05 -12.53 21.55
C LYS A 193 -16.50 -11.10 21.63
N PRO A 194 -15.83 -10.60 20.58
CA PRO A 194 -15.38 -9.22 20.57
C PRO A 194 -16.59 -8.27 20.69
N VAL A 195 -16.37 -7.13 21.34
CA VAL A 195 -17.35 -6.07 21.52
C VAL A 195 -17.71 -5.41 20.18
N ILE A 196 -16.78 -5.43 19.23
CA ILE A 196 -16.98 -4.88 17.89
C ILE A 196 -17.57 -5.92 16.93
N THR A 197 -18.43 -5.44 16.03
CA THR A 197 -18.96 -6.28 14.94
C THR A 197 -17.90 -6.41 13.84
N ILE A 198 -17.36 -7.61 13.68
CA ILE A 198 -16.40 -7.92 12.60
C ILE A 198 -17.18 -8.45 11.40
N PRO A 199 -17.07 -7.84 10.21
CA PRO A 199 -17.74 -8.34 9.02
C PRO A 199 -17.21 -9.72 8.62
N SER A 200 -18.09 -10.62 8.22
CA SER A 200 -17.73 -11.99 7.77
C SER A 200 -16.82 -12.01 6.55
N SER A 201 -16.88 -10.97 5.71
CA SER A 201 -15.99 -10.79 4.56
C SER A 201 -14.55 -10.41 4.95
N ARG A 202 -14.33 -9.99 6.21
CA ARG A 202 -13.05 -9.42 6.71
C ARG A 202 -12.43 -8.34 5.83
N CYS A 203 -13.26 -7.70 5.00
CA CYS A 203 -12.85 -6.65 4.09
C CYS A 203 -13.84 -5.50 4.19
N ILE A 204 -13.32 -4.31 4.46
CA ILE A 204 -14.09 -3.07 4.49
C ILE A 204 -13.58 -2.19 3.35
N THR A 205 -14.45 -1.93 2.37
CA THR A 205 -14.16 -1.05 1.25
C THR A 205 -14.75 0.33 1.50
N LEU A 206 -13.90 1.34 1.54
CA LEU A 206 -14.28 2.75 1.63
C LEU A 206 -14.06 3.41 0.26
N ARG A 207 -15.04 4.19 -0.19
CA ARG A 207 -14.96 4.92 -1.45
C ARG A 207 -15.18 6.41 -1.23
N LYS A 208 -14.35 7.22 -1.87
CA LYS A 208 -14.50 8.67 -1.90
C LYS A 208 -14.23 9.19 -3.31
N ALA A 209 -15.16 9.97 -3.86
CA ALA A 209 -14.95 10.64 -5.14
C ALA A 209 -13.78 11.63 -5.03
N GLU A 210 -12.98 11.75 -6.09
CA GLU A 210 -11.95 12.79 -6.17
C GLU A 210 -12.66 14.15 -6.20
N VAL A 211 -12.66 14.86 -5.06
CA VAL A 211 -13.10 16.26 -5.04
C VAL A 211 -11.92 17.05 -5.59
N SER A 212 -12.06 17.52 -6.82
CA SER A 212 -11.17 18.53 -7.41
C SER A 212 -11.27 19.79 -6.55
N VAL A 213 -10.43 19.91 -5.53
CA VAL A 213 -10.27 21.17 -4.81
C VAL A 213 -9.39 22.03 -5.70
N PRO A 214 -9.87 23.20 -6.20
CA PRO A 214 -8.99 24.13 -6.89
C PRO A 214 -7.89 24.54 -5.91
N PHE A 215 -6.64 24.47 -6.35
CA PHE A 215 -5.49 25.05 -5.64
C PHE A 215 -5.82 26.52 -5.30
N GLN A 216 -5.80 26.85 -4.01
CA GLN A 216 -5.64 28.22 -3.51
C GLN A 216 -4.22 28.39 -2.98
#